data_AF-A0A536BAR0-F1
#
_entry.id   AF-A0A536BAR0-F1
#
_cell.length_a   1.000
_cell.length_b   1.000
_cell.length_c   1.000
_cell.angle_alpha   90.00
_cell.angle_beta   90.00
_cell.angle_gamma   90.00
#
_symmetry.space_group_name_H-M   'P 1'
#
loop_
_entity.id
_entity.type
_entity.pdbx_description
1 polymer ?
#
loop_
_entity_poly.entity_id
_entity_poly.type
_entity_poly.pdbx_seq_one_letter_code
_entity_poly.pdbx_strand_id
1 'polypeptide(L)' 'MSLGDYHLPHQVAWALAGEPRATDDRMLELLEPYRGQRARVIRLLTLGGIQAPRFGPRMRLRRIAGI' A
#
# COMPACT_ATOMS: atom_id res chain seq x y z
N MET A 1 -7.68 18.27 -6.48
CA MET A 1 -6.50 18.04 -5.61
C MET A 1 -6.65 16.68 -4.94
N SER A 2 -6.08 15.62 -5.50
CA SER A 2 -5.56 14.47 -4.75
C SER A 2 -4.71 13.63 -5.68
N LEU A 3 -3.39 13.68 -5.48
CA LEU A 3 -2.43 12.71 -5.99
C LEU A 3 -2.34 11.48 -5.05
N GLY A 4 -3.23 11.36 -4.07
CA GLY A 4 -3.12 10.41 -2.97
C GLY A 4 -4.24 9.39 -3.01
N ASP A 5 -3.92 8.17 -3.46
CA ASP A 5 -4.27 6.91 -2.77
C ASP A 5 -3.91 5.65 -3.55
N TYR A 6 -3.07 5.73 -4.59
CA TYR A 6 -2.58 4.54 -5.30
C TYR A 6 -1.85 3.51 -4.41
N HIS A 7 -1.51 3.88 -3.16
CA HIS A 7 -0.87 2.99 -2.18
C HIS A 7 -1.85 2.41 -1.16
N LEU A 8 -3.10 2.89 -1.11
CA LEU A 8 -4.07 2.46 -0.12
C LEU A 8 -4.40 0.96 -0.24
N PRO A 9 -4.64 0.41 -1.46
CA PRO A 9 -4.84 -1.03 -1.61
C PRO A 9 -3.66 -1.85 -1.10
N HIS A 10 -2.43 -1.41 -1.42
CA HIS A 10 -1.22 -2.08 -0.97
C HIS A 10 -1.04 -1.99 0.55
N GLN A 11 -1.32 -0.84 1.16
CA GLN A 11 -1.28 -0.67 2.61
C GLN A 11 -2.27 -1.60 3.30
N VAL A 12 -3.52 -1.64 2.84
CA VAL A 12 -4.56 -2.48 3.43
C VAL A 12 -4.24 -3.96 3.28
N ALA A 13 -3.79 -4.37 2.09
CA ALA A 13 -3.44 -5.77 1.83
C ALA A 13 -2.20 -6.21 2.61
N TRP A 14 -1.21 -5.34 2.78
CA TRP A 14 -0.06 -5.62 3.63
C TRP A 14 -0.45 -5.75 5.10
N ALA A 15 -1.28 -4.83 5.60
CA ALA A 15 -1.69 -4.82 7.00
C ALA A 15 -2.59 -6.00 7.39
N LEU A 16 -3.51 -6.41 6.49
CA LEU A 16 -4.52 -7.42 6.80
C LEU A 16 -4.17 -8.82 6.29
N ALA A 17 -3.36 -8.93 5.23
CA ALA A 17 -3.05 -10.20 4.58
C ALA A 17 -1.54 -10.44 4.37
N GLY A 18 -0.67 -9.49 4.70
CA GLY A 18 0.77 -9.58 4.39
C GLY A 18 1.07 -9.55 2.89
N GLU A 19 0.11 -9.11 2.08
CA GLU A 19 0.24 -9.03 0.63
C GLU A 19 0.91 -7.71 0.22
N PRO A 20 2.05 -7.73 -0.47
CA PRO A 20 2.82 -6.51 -0.75
C PRO A 20 2.22 -5.65 -1.86
N ARG A 21 1.33 -6.22 -2.68
CA ARG A 21 0.59 -5.54 -3.74
C ARG A 21 -0.83 -6.08 -3.80
N ALA A 22 -1.77 -5.20 -4.08
CA ALA A 22 -3.18 -5.50 -4.21
C ALA A 22 -3.88 -4.43 -5.07
N THR A 23 -4.98 -4.82 -5.70
CA THR A 23 -5.90 -3.93 -6.42
C THR A 23 -6.99 -3.39 -5.50
N ASP A 24 -7.78 -2.44 -5.98
CA ASP A 24 -8.94 -1.94 -5.25
C ASP A 24 -9.95 -3.06 -4.93
N ASP A 25 -10.19 -3.99 -5.86
CA ASP A 25 -11.06 -5.15 -5.63
C ASP A 25 -10.56 -6.02 -4.46
N ARG A 26 -9.26 -6.33 -4.45
CA ARG A 26 -8.67 -7.13 -3.36
C ARG A 26 -8.75 -6.40 -2.03
N MET A 27 -8.55 -5.08 -2.03
CA MET A 27 -8.76 -4.25 -0.84
C MET A 27 -10.22 -4.33 -0.36
N LEU A 28 -11.20 -4.27 -1.26
CA LEU A 28 -12.62 -4.38 -0.90
C LEU A 28 -12.97 -5.75 -0.31
N GLU A 29 -12.43 -6.83 -0.87
CA GLU A 29 -12.57 -8.19 -0.32
C GLU A 29 -12.04 -8.26 1.12
N LEU A 30 -10.83 -7.75 1.37
CA LEU A 30 -10.22 -7.75 2.70
C LEU A 30 -10.98 -6.86 3.69
N LEU A 31 -11.65 -5.82 3.21
CA LEU A 31 -12.47 -4.92 4.01
C LEU A 31 -13.93 -5.39 4.16
N GLU A 32 -14.33 -6.47 3.52
CA GLU A 32 -15.69 -6.98 3.57
C GLU A 32 -16.16 -7.34 4.99
N PRO A 33 -15.35 -7.98 5.84
CA PRO A 33 -15.71 -8.25 7.24
C PRO A 33 -15.98 -6.97 8.07
N TYR A 34 -15.49 -5.82 7.59
CA TYR A 34 -15.64 -4.51 8.24
C TYR A 34 -16.64 -3.61 7.51
N ARG A 35 -17.60 -4.19 6.77
CA ARG A 35 -18.67 -3.45 6.10
C ARG A 35 -19.35 -2.47 7.08
N GLY A 36 -19.48 -1.20 6.68
CA GLY A 36 -19.96 -0.10 7.53
C GLY A 36 -18.88 0.62 8.35
N GLN A 37 -17.70 0.01 8.53
CA GLN A 37 -16.56 0.58 9.26
C GLN A 37 -15.28 0.68 8.43
N ARG A 38 -15.34 0.41 7.12
CA ARG A 38 -14.18 0.39 6.21
C ARG A 38 -13.30 1.65 6.31
N ALA A 39 -13.92 2.83 6.32
CA ALA A 39 -13.21 4.10 6.46
C ALA A 39 -12.48 4.24 7.81
N ARG A 40 -13.06 3.68 8.89
CA ARG A 40 -12.43 3.65 10.21
C ARG A 40 -11.21 2.73 10.21
N VAL A 41 -11.34 1.54 9.63
CA VAL A 41 -10.21 0.59 9.49
C VAL A 41 -9.08 1.22 8.69
N ILE A 42 -9.38 1.76 7.51
CA ILE A 42 -8.41 2.48 6.67
C ILE A 42 -7.70 3.57 7.48
N ARG A 43 -8.45 4.44 8.17
CA ARG A 43 -7.87 5.52 8.97
C ARG A 43 -6.97 5.00 10.08
N LEU A 44 -7.34 3.93 10.77
CA LEU A 44 -6.52 3.32 11.81
C LEU A 44 -5.23 2.72 11.23
N LEU A 45 -5.30 2.07 10.08
CA LEU A 45 -4.12 1.53 9.38
C LEU A 45 -3.17 2.65 8.93
N THR A 46 -3.72 3.74 8.39
CA THR A 46 -2.96 4.91 7.97
C THR A 46 -2.30 5.60 9.17
N LEU A 47 -3.04 5.80 10.27
CA LEU A 47 -2.50 6.38 11.51
C LEU A 47 -1.45 5.49 12.18
N GLY A 48 -1.59 4.17 12.06
CA GLY A 48 -0.62 3.20 12.55
C GLY A 48 0.69 3.18 11.75
N GLY A 49 0.79 3.92 10.64
CA GLY A 49 2.00 4.00 9.83
C GLY A 49 2.39 2.68 9.15
N ILE A 50 1.45 1.73 9.04
CA ILE A 50 1.70 0.45 8.38
C ILE A 50 1.87 0.71 6.88
N GLN A 51 3.01 0.31 6.31
CA GLN A 51 3.33 0.53 4.90
C GLN A 51 3.78 -0.78 4.27
N ALA A 52 3.27 -1.06 3.07
CA ALA A 52 3.75 -2.19 2.29
C ALA A 52 5.24 -2.00 1.92
N PRO A 53 6.06 -3.06 1.93
CA PRO A 53 7.43 -2.99 1.47
C PRO A 53 7.49 -2.52 0.01
N ARG A 54 8.27 -1.46 -0.24
CA ARG A 54 8.43 -0.89 -1.58
C ARG A 54 9.38 -1.76 -2.41
N PHE A 55 8.83 -2.72 -3.14
CA PHE A 55 9.56 -3.45 -4.18
C PHE A 55 9.68 -2.59 -5.45
N GLY A 56 10.54 -1.56 -5.38
CA GLY A 56 11.06 -0.88 -6.55
C GLY A 56 12.37 -1.53 -7.00
N PRO A 57 12.72 -1.54 -8.30
CA PRO A 57 14.06 -1.93 -8.70
C PRO A 57 15.04 -1.06 -7.93
N ARG A 58 15.90 -1.66 -7.10
CA ARG A 58 17.06 -0.96 -6.55
C ARG A 58 17.89 -0.57 -7.77
N MET A 59 17.71 0.66 -8.25
CA MET A 59 18.50 1.19 -9.36
C MET A 59 19.96 0.96 -8.97
N ARG A 60 20.64 0.02 -9.63
CA ARG A 60 22.08 -0.09 -9.46
C ARG A 60 22.62 1.25 -9.91
N LEU A 61 23.24 1.99 -8.98
CA LEU A 61 24.01 3.19 -9.29
C LEU A 61 24.92 2.84 -10.46
N ARG A 62 24.55 3.27 -11.67
CA ARG A 62 25.39 3.12 -12.84
C ARG A 62 26.49 4.16 -12.65
N ARG A 63 27.67 3.70 -12.22
CA ARG A 63 28.85 4.53 -12.10
C ARG A 63 29.11 5.14 -13.49
N ILE A 64 28.90 6.44 -13.61
CA ILE A 64 29.36 7.20 -14.76
C ILE A 64 30.87 7.37 -14.55
N ALA A 65 31.67 6.50 -15.16
CA ALA A 65 33.09 6.76 -15.30
C ALA A 65 33.22 7.81 -16.41
N GLY A 66 33.72 8.99 -16.04
CA GLY A 66 33.99 10.08 -16.96
C GLY A 66 34.96 9.67 -18.05
N ILE A 67 34.72 10.20 -19.23
CA ILE A 67 35.67 10.31 -20.35
C ILE A 67 36.20 11.73 -20.28
#